data_AF-A0A8T4QVQ5-F1
#
_entry.id   AF-A0A8T4QVQ5-F1
#
_cell.length_a   1.000
_cell.length_b   1.000
_cell.length_c   1.000
_cell.angle_alpha   90.00
_cell.angle_beta   90.00
_cell.angle_gamma   90.00
#
_symmetry.space_group_name_H-M   'P 1'
#
loop_
_entity.id
_entity.type
_entity.pdbx_description
1 polymer ?
#
loop_
_entity_poly.entity_id
_entity_poly.type
_entity_poly.pdbx_seq_one_letter_code
_entity_poly.pdbx_strand_id
1 'polypeptide(L)' 'MCNRDSKVFVADKLSDTNKKQLNSLKVEWVEMRDHEGYKRFKKVLEKLKISHKDINGKVDKKLEAIFNEIFK' A
#
# COMPACT_ATOMS: atom_id res chain seq x y z
N MET A 1 24.51 -9.16 6.30
CA MET A 1 23.57 -8.24 6.97
C MET A 1 22.36 -8.10 6.07
N CYS A 2 21.23 -8.66 6.47
CA CYS A 2 20.00 -8.61 5.69
C CYS A 2 19.55 -7.15 5.58
N ASN A 3 19.13 -6.74 4.38
CA ASN A 3 18.69 -5.41 4.02
C ASN A 3 17.48 -4.98 4.87
N ARG A 4 17.73 -4.48 6.10
CA ARG A 4 16.71 -4.02 7.08
C ARG A 4 16.23 -2.61 6.76
N ASP A 5 16.01 -2.33 5.48
CA ASP A 5 15.48 -1.05 5.02
C ASP A 5 14.08 -1.25 4.42
N SER A 6 13.29 -2.14 5.03
CA SER A 6 11.87 -2.27 4.73
C SER A 6 11.14 -1.02 5.23
N LYS A 7 11.14 0.03 4.41
CA LYS A 7 10.47 1.31 4.71
C LYS A 7 8.95 1.21 4.65
N VAL A 8 8.40 0.13 4.09
CA VAL A 8 6.96 -0.07 3.87
C VAL A 8 6.52 -1.46 4.27
N PHE A 9 5.44 -1.52 5.04
CA PHE A 9 4.67 -2.73 5.33
C PHE A 9 3.34 -2.70 4.58
N VAL A 10 3.07 -3.73 3.79
CA VAL A 10 1.78 -3.90 3.10
C VAL A 10 1.15 -5.17 3.63
N ALA A 11 -0.05 -5.07 4.19
CA ALA A 11 -0.76 -6.23 4.71
C ALA A 11 -2.26 -6.12 4.43
N ASP A 12 -2.91 -7.26 4.41
CA ASP A 12 -4.35 -7.38 4.18
C ASP A 12 -5.15 -6.74 5.33
N LYS A 13 -4.75 -6.99 6.58
CA LYS A 13 -5.29 -6.33 7.78
C LYS A 13 -4.17 -6.10 8.80
N LEU A 14 -4.08 -4.89 9.34
CA LEU A 14 -3.14 -4.53 10.41
C LEU A 14 -3.90 -4.29 11.71
N SER A 15 -3.54 -5.01 12.76
CA SER A 15 -4.05 -4.73 14.10
C SER A 15 -3.57 -3.36 14.61
N ASP A 16 -4.33 -2.71 15.49
CA ASP A 16 -3.99 -1.39 16.04
C ASP A 16 -2.62 -1.35 16.72
N THR A 17 -2.22 -2.45 17.36
CA THR A 17 -0.88 -2.61 17.94
C THR A 17 0.21 -2.51 16.87
N ASN A 18 0.02 -3.15 15.71
CA ASN A 18 0.97 -3.08 14.60
C ASN A 18 1.02 -1.67 14.02
N LYS A 19 -0.14 -1.02 13.85
CA LYS A 19 -0.22 0.38 13.39
C LYS A 19 0.58 1.32 14.32
N LYS A 20 0.46 1.14 15.64
CA LYS A 20 1.22 1.92 16.64
C LYS A 20 2.72 1.64 16.59
N GLN A 21 3.12 0.37 16.49
CA GLN A 21 4.53 -0.02 16.38
C GLN A 21 5.15 0.54 15.10
N LEU A 22 4.48 0.41 13.95
CA LEU A 22 4.94 0.92 12.65
C LEU A 22 5.07 2.44 12.65
N ASN A 23 4.09 3.15 13.22
CA ASN A 23 4.18 4.61 13.42
C ASN A 23 5.38 4.99 14.30
N SER A 24 5.62 4.25 15.39
CA SER A 24 6.74 4.52 16.29
C SER A 24 8.10 4.21 15.65
N LEU A 25 8.14 3.22 14.74
CA LEU A 25 9.33 2.87 13.96
C LEU A 25 9.52 3.77 12.72
N LYS A 26 8.63 4.74 12.49
CA LYS A 26 8.58 5.58 11.26
C LYS A 26 8.54 4.74 9.99
N VAL A 27 7.93 3.56 10.07
CA VAL A 27 7.73 2.65 8.95
C VAL A 27 6.37 2.95 8.35
N GLU A 28 6.33 3.18 7.04
CA GLU A 28 5.09 3.40 6.33
C GLU A 28 4.29 2.09 6.28
N TRP A 29 2.97 2.18 6.38
CA TRP A 29 2.12 1.00 6.37
C TRP A 29 0.85 1.20 5.56
N VAL A 30 0.41 0.11 4.94
CA VAL A 30 -0.77 0.08 4.08
C VAL A 30 -1.61 -1.15 4.42
N GLU A 31 -2.90 -0.90 4.61
CA GLU A 31 -3.92 -1.92 4.83
C GLU A 31 -4.76 -2.06 3.57
N MET A 32 -4.83 -3.27 2.99
CA MET A 32 -5.55 -3.48 1.72
C MET A 32 -7.06 -3.67 1.90
N ARG A 33 -7.54 -4.14 3.06
CA ARG A 33 -8.99 -4.27 3.36
C ARG A 33 -9.68 -2.96 3.74
N ASP A 34 -8.95 -1.85 3.81
CA ASP A 34 -9.54 -0.55 4.08
C ASP A 34 -10.03 0.11 2.79
N HIS A 35 -11.24 0.65 2.79
CA HIS A 35 -11.84 1.31 1.62
C HIS A 35 -10.98 2.49 1.13
N GLU A 36 -10.13 3.08 1.98
CA GLU A 36 -9.19 4.14 1.64
C GLU A 36 -7.71 3.69 1.69
N GLY A 37 -7.46 2.38 1.82
CA GLY A 37 -6.14 1.78 1.89
C GLY A 37 -5.23 2.16 0.71
N TYR A 38 -5.81 2.25 -0.49
CA TYR A 38 -5.08 2.70 -1.69
C TYR A 38 -4.61 4.15 -1.61
N LYS A 39 -5.33 5.04 -0.91
CA LYS A 39 -4.89 6.44 -0.70
C LYS A 39 -3.67 6.46 0.21
N ARG A 40 -3.62 5.56 1.19
CA ARG A 40 -2.45 5.39 2.05
C ARG A 40 -1.28 4.84 1.24
N PHE A 41 -1.50 3.83 0.39
CA PHE A 41 -0.49 3.31 -0.54
C PHE A 41 0.13 4.41 -1.41
N LYS A 42 -0.69 5.31 -1.95
CA LYS A 42 -0.20 6.48 -2.70
C LYS A 42 0.71 7.37 -1.87
N LYS A 43 0.28 7.78 -0.66
CA LYS A 43 1.11 8.62 0.23
C LYS A 43 2.45 7.97 0.58
N VAL A 44 2.45 6.65 0.74
CA VAL A 44 3.66 5.87 1.00
C VAL A 44 4.61 5.90 -0.20
N LEU A 45 4.09 5.69 -1.42
CA LEU A 45 4.87 5.79 -2.67
C LEU A 45 5.46 7.20 -2.87
N GLU A 46 4.67 8.25 -2.59
CA GLU A 46 5.12 9.65 -2.59
C GLU A 46 6.29 9.86 -1.63
N LYS A 47 6.18 9.37 -0.38
CA LYS A 47 7.24 9.46 0.63
C LYS A 47 8.50 8.70 0.25
N LEU A 48 8.35 7.56 -0.41
CA LEU A 48 9.49 6.78 -0.91
C LEU A 48 10.15 7.40 -2.16
N LYS A 49 9.60 8.50 -2.70
CA LYS A 49 9.99 9.08 -3.99
C LYS A 49 9.96 8.06 -5.13
N ILE A 50 9.06 7.07 -5.05
CA ILE A 50 8.87 6.13 -6.13
C ILE A 50 7.92 6.78 -7.14
N SER A 51 8.38 6.82 -8.39
CA SER A 51 7.59 7.34 -9.50
C SER A 51 6.36 6.44 -9.69
N HIS A 52 5.23 6.89 -9.18
CA HIS A 52 3.93 6.23 -9.29
C HIS A 52 3.06 7.07 -10.20
N LYS A 53 2.26 6.42 -11.04
CA LYS A 53 1.24 7.12 -11.82
C LYS A 53 0.03 7.32 -10.92
N ASP A 54 -0.38 8.58 -10.76
CA ASP A 54 -1.66 8.87 -10.14
C ASP A 54 -2.75 8.19 -10.96
N ILE A 55 -3.53 7.32 -10.32
CA ILE A 55 -4.69 6.73 -10.97
C ILE A 55 -5.83 7.76 -10.87
N ASN A 56 -5.72 8.81 -11.68
CA ASN A 56 -6.80 9.77 -11.86
C ASN A 56 -7.78 9.19 -12.89
N GLY A 57 -8.68 8.32 -12.43
CA GLY A 57 -9.67 7.65 -13.27
C GLY A 57 -10.20 6.38 -12.61
N LYS A 58 -11.41 5.92 -13.00
CA LYS A 58 -12.11 4.76 -12.43
C LYS A 58 -11.17 3.55 -12.24
N VAL A 59 -10.62 3.45 -11.04
CA VAL A 59 -9.69 2.39 -10.59
C VAL A 59 -10.37 1.04 -10.79
N ASP A 60 -11.68 0.98 -10.57
CA ASP A 60 -12.56 -0.18 -10.73
C ASP A 60 -12.40 -0.87 -12.09
N LYS A 61 -12.50 -0.12 -13.19
CA LYS A 61 -12.42 -0.71 -14.55
C LYS A 61 -11.04 -1.27 -14.87
N LYS A 62 -9.98 -0.64 -14.36
CA LYS A 62 -8.61 -1.13 -14.54
C LYS A 62 -8.33 -2.32 -13.64
N LEU A 63 -8.87 -2.33 -12.42
CA LEU A 63 -8.81 -3.50 -11.54
C LEU A 63 -9.49 -4.68 -12.20
N GLU A 64 -10.74 -4.53 -12.67
CA GLU A 64 -11.46 -5.62 -13.34
C GLU A 64 -10.67 -6.24 -14.48
N ALA A 65 -10.02 -5.42 -15.33
CA ALA A 65 -9.17 -5.91 -16.41
C ALA A 65 -7.96 -6.71 -15.89
N ILE A 66 -7.29 -6.23 -14.84
CA ILE A 66 -6.13 -6.91 -14.24
C ILE A 66 -6.54 -8.19 -13.53
N PHE A 67 -7.64 -8.17 -12.76
CA PHE A 67 -8.19 -9.35 -12.10
C PHE A 67 -8.56 -10.42 -13.13
N ASN A 68 -9.19 -10.04 -14.23
CA ASN A 68 -9.55 -10.97 -15.31
C ASN A 68 -8.33 -11.53 -16.06
N GLU A 69 -7.19 -10.83 -16.04
CA GLU A 69 -5.94 -11.32 -16.62
C GLU A 69 -5.19 -12.26 -15.68
N ILE A 70 -5.21 -12.00 -14.36
CA ILE A 70 -4.51 -12.80 -13.35
C ILE A 70 -5.28 -14.08 -12.97
N PHE A 71 -6.60 -14.01 -12.90
CA PHE A 71 -7.46 -15.14 -12.49
C PHE A 71 -7.97 -15.97 -13.69
N LYS A 72 -7.27 -15.90 -14.83
CA LYS A 72 -7.60 -16.66 -16.04
C LYS A 72 -7.02 -18.07 -16.02
#